data_AF-A0A0M8V981-F1
#
_entry.id   AF-A0A0M8V981-F1
#
_cell.length_a   1.000
_cell.length_b   1.000
_cell.length_c   1.000
_cell.angle_alpha   90.00
_cell.angle_beta   90.00
_cell.angle_gamma   90.00
#
_symmetry.space_group_name_H-M   'P 1'
#
loop_
_entity.id
_entity.type
_entity.pdbx_description
1 polymer ?
#
loop_
_entity_poly.entity_id
_entity_poly.type
_entity_poly.pdbx_seq_one_letter_code
_entity_poly.pdbx_strand_id
1 'polypeptide(L)' 'GVNNLKDPVETKLHTAVCSGKVTLKAAQQAIVNDWTTALSRLGVR' A
#
# COMPACT_ATOMS: atom_id res chain seq x y z
N GLY A 1 0.01 -16.16 -6.54
CA GLY A 1 1.30 -15.69 -6.01
C GLY A 1 1.58 -16.42 -4.72
N VAL A 2 2.84 -16.48 -4.29
CA VAL A 2 3.17 -16.99 -2.95
C VAL A 2 2.58 -16.02 -1.94
N ASN A 3 1.61 -16.46 -1.14
CA ASN A 3 1.02 -15.58 -0.13
C ASN A 3 2.10 -15.23 0.89
N ASN A 4 2.52 -13.97 0.92
CA ASN A 4 3.57 -13.49 1.80
C ASN A 4 3.08 -12.27 2.59
N LEU A 5 3.87 -11.85 3.58
CA LEU A 5 3.48 -10.80 4.52
C LEU A 5 3.18 -9.44 3.85
N LYS A 6 3.54 -9.27 2.57
CA LYS A 6 3.27 -8.08 1.76
C LYS A 6 1.84 -8.04 1.20
N ASP A 7 1.16 -9.16 1.00
CA ASP A 7 -0.16 -9.17 0.34
C ASP A 7 -1.23 -8.36 1.10
N PRO A 8 -1.29 -8.39 2.45
CA PRO A 8 -2.21 -7.54 3.19
C PRO A 8 -1.92 -6.04 2.99
N VAL A 9 -0.65 -5.67 2.81
CA VAL A 9 -0.26 -4.28 2.51
C VAL A 9 -0.69 -3.88 1.10
N GLU A 10 -0.45 -4.75 0.11
CA GLU A 10 -0.87 -4.51 -1.28
C GLU A 10 -2.39 -4.37 -1.40
N THR A 11 -3.14 -5.22 -0.69
CA THR A 11 -4.61 -5.17 -0.67
C THR A 11 -5.12 -3.86 -0.08
N LYS A 12 -4.59 -3.44 1.08
CA LYS A 12 -5.01 -2.17 1.72
C LYS A 12 -4.67 -0.95 0.88
N LEU A 13 -3.49 -0.93 0.26
CA LEU A 13 -3.10 0.17 -0.63
C LEU A 13 -3.95 0.19 -1.90
N HIS A 14 -4.24 -0.97 -2.48
CA HIS A 14 -5.16 -1.08 -3.61
C HIS A 14 -6.54 -0.48 -3.25
N THR A 15 -7.13 -0.88 -2.12
CA THR A 15 -8.40 -0.31 -1.66
C THR A 15 -8.32 1.20 -1.44
N ALA A 16 -7.24 1.68 -0.83
CA ALA A 16 -7.02 3.12 -0.62
C ALA A 16 -6.95 3.89 -1.95
N VAL A 17 -6.25 3.35 -2.95
CA VAL A 17 -6.18 3.92 -4.31
C VAL A 17 -7.56 3.94 -4.97
N CYS A 18 -8.29 2.82 -4.97
CA CYS A 18 -9.63 2.74 -5.56
C CYS A 18 -10.63 3.69 -4.88
N SER A 19 -10.47 3.94 -3.58
CA SER A 19 -11.29 4.90 -2.83
C SER A 19 -10.89 6.37 -3.02
N GLY A 20 -9.80 6.65 -3.75
CA GLY A 20 -9.27 7.99 -3.94
C GLY A 20 -8.57 8.60 -2.72
N LYS A 21 -8.37 7.83 -1.64
CA LYS A 21 -7.68 8.28 -0.42
C LYS A 21 -6.19 8.53 -0.64
N VAL A 22 -5.58 7.77 -1.52
CA VAL A 22 -4.17 7.91 -1.92
C VAL A 22 -4.05 7.80 -3.43
N THR A 23 -3.05 8.45 -4.03
CA THR A 23 -2.80 8.30 -5.46
C THR A 23 -2.04 7.00 -5.75
N LEU A 24 -2.23 6.43 -6.94
CA LEU A 24 -1.48 5.25 -7.38
C LEU A 24 0.04 5.46 -7.27
N LYS A 25 0.52 6.65 -7.68
CA LYS A 25 1.94 7.02 -7.59
C LYS A 25 2.44 7.01 -6.15
N ALA A 26 1.68 7.56 -5.19
CA ALA A 26 2.08 7.56 -3.79
C ALA A 26 2.14 6.12 -3.22
N ALA A 27 1.14 5.28 -3.53
CA ALA A 27 1.13 3.87 -3.12
C ALA A 27 2.32 3.08 -3.69
N GLN A 28 2.62 3.25 -4.98
CA GLN A 28 3.77 2.61 -5.63
C GLN A 28 5.09 3.06 -5.02
N GLN A 29 5.28 4.38 -4.81
CA GLN A 29 6.48 4.91 -4.16
C GLN A 29 6.65 4.37 -2.74
N ALA A 30 5.57 4.27 -1.96
CA ALA A 30 5.64 3.74 -0.60
C ALA A 30 6.02 2.25 -0.57
N ILE A 31 5.39 1.43 -1.41
CA ILE A 31 5.68 -0.01 -1.51
C ILE A 31 7.11 -0.31 -1.95
N VAL A 32 7.63 0.43 -2.94
CA VAL A 32 8.99 0.19 -3.47
C VAL A 32 10.06 0.60 -2.48
N ASN A 33 9.83 1.68 -1.72
CA ASN A 33 10.79 2.16 -0.73
C ASN A 33 10.87 1.23 0.49
N ASP A 34 9.73 0.94 1.12
CA ASP A 34 9.63 0.01 2.25
C ASP A 34 8.15 -0.35 2.47
N TRP A 35 7.78 -1.54 2.03
CA TRP A 35 6.41 -2.03 2.10
C TRP A 35 5.95 -2.23 3.56
N THR A 36 6.85 -2.49 4.51
CA THR A 36 6.46 -2.73 5.92
C THR A 36 5.95 -1.45 6.60
N THR A 37 6.39 -0.28 6.12
CA THR A 37 5.98 1.04 6.65
C THR A 37 5.03 1.79 5.73
N ALA A 38 4.70 1.25 4.55
CA ALA A 38 3.93 1.94 3.52
C ALA A 38 2.54 2.42 3.99
N LEU A 39 1.83 1.59 4.77
CA LEU A 39 0.51 1.94 5.31
C LEU A 39 0.59 3.10 6.29
N SER A 40 1.55 3.05 7.22
CA SER A 40 1.77 4.10 8.22
C SER A 40 2.15 5.42 7.56
N ARG A 41 3.09 5.39 6.59
CA ARG A 41 3.52 6.57 5.82
C ARG A 41 2.38 7.25 5.06
N LEU A 42 1.41 6.46 4.58
CA LEU A 42 0.28 6.95 3.80
C LEU A 42 -1.00 7.17 4.64
N GLY A 43 -0.96 6.93 5.95
CA GLY A 43 -2.13 7.05 6.82
C GLY A 43 -3.25 6.06 6.52
N VAL A 44 -2.94 4.92 5.89
CA VAL A 44 -3.89 3.86 5.54
C VAL A 44 -3.97 2.86 6.69
N ARG A 45 -5.19 2.51 7.11
CA ARG A 45 -5.45 1.54 8.20
C ARG A 45 -5.83 0.18 7.65
#